data_AF-A0A8D0AJF6-F1
#
_entry.id   AF-A0A8D0AJF6-F1
#
_cell.length_a   1.000
_cell.length_b   1.000
_cell.length_c   1.000
_cell.angle_alpha   90.00
_cell.angle_beta   90.00
_cell.angle_gamma   90.00
#
_symmetry.space_group_name_H-M   'P 1'
#
loop_
_entity.id
_entity.type
_entity.pdbx_description
1 polymer ?
#
loop_
_entity_poly.entity_id
_entity_poly.type
_entity_poly.pdbx_seq_one_letter_code
_entity_poly.pdbx_strand_id
1 'polypeptide(L)'
;MASNLAAGFTCHANGESTPGRGSSSGRSRRHRSESESDVGPTDKSLARLCSRDEEERAAALEELSRGVLVCLELDRPGSAQLSKQTLLHLLRLSRSCPLQEVRGRATELLRTAQEQGVEVPRALASGPSSFIPAKEILKQGLDQDILIESFLSLGRVDHITMVMALHPAYLSCFLRTQHALLEMDGPLPRHWRHYIAVMAAARHQCSYQVQQHSAGFLEAGGEESWLSGLEHAPTKLRSLQTLNKLLAHRPWLITQQHIQELVCPGAEPRWSFAELIHAVVLMAHAHSLCSFVWGCSLNPEPDHIGGYTFQLPSPSHLPRCPHSPHSPAHEDGRQELVDGVMEVEVLMQRMVELQQQEEECTQEEMVTRFERERSESIPTAVVRGAPPDLVLRLVEEPEFRYEDFAPKGEQSPPTMRAQDYSWEDHGFSLVNRLLPDMGQLLDEKFQVVSNLTYNRMAMHEGVDTHTLRKALWNYIHCLYGIRYDDYDYGSVNVLLERSLKVFVKTMACHPEQTTAHIYHAFWRHFRHSEKVHANLIVMEARLQAALLYTLRAITHYMR
;
A
#
# COMPACT_ATOMS: atom_id res chain seq x y z
N MET A 1 59.48 34.89 -15.01
CA MET A 1 60.78 34.28 -14.70
C MET A 1 60.57 32.77 -14.80
N ALA A 2 60.81 32.18 -15.99
CA ALA A 2 61.96 31.32 -16.34
C ALA A 2 62.01 30.06 -15.44
N SER A 3 62.00 28.80 -15.91
CA SER A 3 62.48 28.16 -17.16
C SER A 3 61.96 26.69 -17.20
N ASN A 4 61.39 26.17 -18.29
CA ASN A 4 61.99 25.29 -19.34
C ASN A 4 62.75 24.05 -18.80
N LEU A 5 62.48 22.80 -19.21
CA LEU A 5 62.85 22.21 -20.51
C LEU A 5 62.22 20.81 -20.77
N ALA A 6 62.07 20.50 -22.06
CA ALA A 6 61.65 19.22 -22.64
C ALA A 6 62.84 18.40 -23.21
N ALA A 7 62.65 17.09 -23.41
CA ALA A 7 63.27 16.22 -24.44
C ALA A 7 62.62 14.81 -24.32
N GLY A 8 62.33 14.00 -25.35
CA GLY A 8 62.61 14.04 -26.79
C GLY A 8 63.28 12.75 -27.27
N PHE A 9 62.54 11.90 -28.03
CA PHE A 9 62.98 10.83 -28.98
C PHE A 9 63.64 9.56 -28.38
N THR A 10 63.52 8.33 -28.92
CA THR A 10 63.60 7.83 -30.32
C THR A 10 62.93 6.45 -30.51
N CYS A 11 62.48 6.18 -31.74
CA CYS A 11 61.98 4.91 -32.27
C CYS A 11 63.12 3.97 -32.74
N HIS A 12 62.91 2.64 -32.72
CA HIS A 12 63.54 1.72 -33.67
C HIS A 12 62.67 0.48 -33.92
N ALA A 13 62.61 0.07 -35.18
CA ALA A 13 61.87 -1.06 -35.74
C ALA A 13 62.84 -2.10 -36.35
N ASN A 14 62.25 -3.26 -36.74
CA ASN A 14 62.79 -4.44 -37.44
C ASN A 14 63.30 -5.55 -36.51
N GLY A 15 63.03 -6.84 -36.71
CA GLY A 15 62.33 -7.55 -37.78
C GLY A 15 62.79 -9.01 -37.78
N GLU A 16 61.82 -9.94 -37.72
CA GLU A 16 61.80 -11.33 -38.20
C GLU A 16 62.85 -12.38 -37.74
N SER A 17 62.37 -13.45 -37.09
CA SER A 17 62.41 -14.83 -37.66
C SER A 17 61.77 -15.86 -36.71
N THR A 18 60.65 -16.46 -37.15
CA THR A 18 60.00 -17.69 -36.65
C THR A 18 60.86 -18.94 -36.98
N PRO A 19 60.74 -20.11 -36.29
CA PRO A 19 59.49 -20.90 -36.21
C PRO A 19 59.24 -21.72 -34.91
N GLY A 20 58.00 -22.21 -34.72
CA GLY A 20 57.74 -23.45 -33.95
C GLY A 20 56.69 -23.40 -32.82
N ARG A 21 55.42 -23.57 -33.20
CA ARG A 21 54.26 -24.19 -32.50
C ARG A 21 54.19 -24.26 -30.96
N GLY A 22 53.08 -23.75 -30.40
CA GLY A 22 52.48 -24.30 -29.16
C GLY A 22 51.44 -23.44 -28.44
N SER A 23 50.15 -23.65 -28.78
CA SER A 23 48.94 -23.54 -27.93
C SER A 23 48.44 -22.21 -27.30
N SER A 24 47.32 -21.78 -27.88
CA SER A 24 46.04 -21.34 -27.26
C SER A 24 45.98 -20.09 -26.37
N SER A 25 45.55 -18.98 -26.97
CA SER A 25 44.92 -17.85 -26.27
C SER A 25 43.42 -18.11 -26.03
N GLY A 26 42.99 -18.15 -24.77
CA GLY A 26 41.58 -18.09 -24.39
C GLY A 26 41.06 -16.65 -24.45
N ARG A 27 40.15 -16.38 -25.38
CA ARG A 27 39.40 -15.11 -25.46
C ARG A 27 38.32 -15.06 -24.38
N SER A 28 38.27 -13.90 -23.72
CA SER A 28 37.31 -13.48 -22.71
C SER A 28 35.84 -13.73 -23.12
N ARG A 29 35.12 -14.46 -22.27
CA ARG A 29 33.69 -14.79 -22.41
C ARG A 29 32.84 -13.56 -22.08
N ARG A 30 32.20 -12.99 -23.10
CA ARG A 30 30.93 -12.27 -22.94
C ARG A 30 29.87 -13.30 -22.56
N HIS A 31 29.30 -13.22 -21.36
CA HIS A 31 28.10 -13.96 -21.01
C HIS A 31 26.91 -13.34 -21.74
N ARG A 32 26.67 -13.83 -22.95
CA ARG A 32 25.39 -13.74 -23.64
C ARG A 32 24.50 -14.79 -22.97
N SER A 33 23.53 -14.38 -22.16
CA SER A 33 22.49 -15.30 -21.70
C SER A 33 21.72 -15.75 -22.94
N GLU A 34 21.70 -17.06 -23.12
CA GLU A 34 21.17 -17.75 -24.28
C GLU A 34 19.64 -17.64 -24.27
N SER A 35 19.10 -17.22 -25.41
CA SER A 35 17.70 -17.37 -25.75
C SER A 35 17.36 -18.86 -25.81
N GLU A 36 16.83 -19.41 -24.73
CA GLU A 36 16.04 -20.63 -24.80
C GLU A 36 14.78 -20.32 -25.62
N SER A 37 14.46 -21.18 -26.59
CA SER A 37 13.22 -21.09 -27.36
C SER A 37 12.03 -21.24 -26.42
N ASP A 38 11.34 -20.13 -26.14
CA ASP A 38 10.21 -20.07 -25.23
C ASP A 38 8.99 -20.78 -25.86
N VAL A 39 8.76 -22.04 -25.47
CA VAL A 39 7.59 -22.85 -25.86
C VAL A 39 6.44 -22.65 -24.85
N GLY A 40 6.63 -21.79 -23.83
CA GLY A 40 5.65 -21.49 -22.81
C GLY A 40 4.55 -20.51 -23.27
N PRO A 41 3.50 -20.32 -22.45
CA PRO A 41 2.52 -19.27 -22.69
C PRO A 41 3.21 -17.90 -22.76
N THR A 42 2.94 -17.14 -23.82
CA THR A 42 3.56 -15.83 -24.01
C THR A 42 2.85 -14.75 -23.20
N ASP A 43 3.57 -13.73 -22.75
CA ASP A 43 2.99 -12.53 -22.10
C ASP A 43 1.85 -11.90 -22.92
N LYS A 44 1.90 -12.07 -24.25
CA LYS A 44 0.85 -11.62 -25.18
C LYS A 44 -0.49 -12.34 -24.98
N SER A 45 -0.48 -13.65 -24.75
CA SER A 45 -1.71 -14.41 -24.46
C SER A 45 -2.34 -13.99 -23.14
N LEU A 46 -1.52 -13.71 -22.12
CA LEU A 46 -1.97 -13.25 -20.81
C LEU A 46 -2.59 -11.84 -20.89
N ALA A 47 -1.99 -10.94 -21.66
CA ALA A 47 -2.55 -9.61 -21.90
C ALA A 47 -3.94 -9.68 -22.59
N ARG A 48 -4.11 -10.57 -23.57
CA ARG A 48 -5.38 -10.75 -24.30
C ARG A 48 -6.51 -11.33 -23.44
N LEU A 49 -6.21 -11.98 -22.30
CA LEU A 49 -7.24 -12.37 -21.33
C LEU A 49 -8.00 -11.18 -20.73
N CYS A 50 -7.41 -9.99 -20.81
CA CYS A 50 -7.99 -8.75 -20.31
C CYS A 50 -8.87 -8.05 -21.37
N SER A 51 -9.04 -8.65 -22.55
CA SER A 51 -9.87 -8.05 -23.61
C SER A 51 -11.34 -7.98 -23.21
N ARG A 52 -11.96 -6.83 -23.54
CA ARG A 52 -13.41 -6.63 -23.45
C ARG A 52 -14.17 -7.48 -24.47
N ASP A 53 -13.51 -7.91 -25.54
CA ASP A 53 -14.08 -8.82 -26.55
C ASP A 53 -14.05 -10.27 -26.03
N GLU A 54 -15.25 -10.86 -25.90
CA GLU A 54 -15.40 -12.25 -25.42
C GLU A 54 -14.79 -13.27 -26.37
N GLU A 55 -14.86 -13.05 -27.69
CA GLU A 55 -14.28 -13.97 -28.67
C GLU A 55 -12.76 -13.90 -28.64
N GLU A 56 -12.19 -12.69 -28.52
CA GLU A 56 -10.75 -12.52 -28.38
C GLU A 56 -10.23 -13.17 -27.11
N ARG A 57 -10.94 -12.98 -25.99
CA ARG A 57 -10.61 -13.57 -24.69
C ARG A 57 -10.71 -15.09 -24.73
N ALA A 58 -11.74 -15.65 -25.35
CA ALA A 58 -11.88 -17.08 -25.54
C ALA A 58 -10.73 -17.66 -26.39
N ALA A 59 -10.35 -16.99 -27.48
CA ALA A 59 -9.22 -17.39 -28.30
C ALA A 59 -7.89 -17.34 -27.53
N ALA A 60 -7.68 -16.32 -26.70
CA ALA A 60 -6.51 -16.21 -25.83
C ALA A 60 -6.45 -17.33 -24.78
N LEU A 61 -7.62 -17.71 -24.24
CA LEU A 61 -7.75 -18.79 -23.26
C LEU A 61 -7.44 -20.16 -23.87
N GLU A 62 -7.88 -20.42 -25.11
CA GLU A 62 -7.54 -21.63 -25.85
C GLU A 62 -6.05 -21.66 -26.24
N GLU A 63 -5.47 -20.51 -26.62
CA GLU A 63 -4.04 -20.40 -26.88
C GLU A 63 -3.20 -20.70 -25.64
N LEU A 64 -3.57 -20.12 -24.49
CA LEU A 64 -2.96 -20.41 -23.19
C LEU A 64 -3.06 -21.90 -22.85
N SER A 65 -4.24 -22.49 -23.04
CA SER A 65 -4.49 -23.90 -22.73
C SER A 65 -3.61 -24.81 -23.58
N ARG A 66 -3.55 -24.56 -24.89
CA ARG A 66 -2.69 -25.30 -25.82
C ARG A 66 -1.21 -25.13 -25.47
N GLY A 67 -0.77 -23.91 -25.15
CA GLY A 67 0.62 -23.65 -24.74
C GLY A 67 1.01 -24.45 -23.51
N VAL A 68 0.15 -24.45 -22.48
CA VAL A 68 0.37 -25.24 -21.27
C VAL A 68 0.41 -26.74 -21.56
N LEU A 69 -0.54 -27.26 -22.36
CA LEU A 69 -0.59 -28.68 -22.71
C LEU A 69 0.62 -29.14 -23.53
N VAL A 70 1.09 -28.34 -24.48
CA VAL A 70 2.30 -28.64 -25.26
C VAL A 70 3.53 -28.76 -24.33
N CYS A 71 3.65 -27.90 -23.32
CA CYS A 71 4.72 -28.04 -22.32
C CYS A 71 4.60 -29.34 -21.50
N LEU A 72 3.38 -29.82 -21.27
CA LEU A 72 3.11 -31.04 -20.49
C LEU A 72 3.34 -32.33 -21.31
N GLU A 73 3.10 -32.31 -22.62
CA GLU A 73 3.23 -33.49 -23.52
C GLU A 73 4.68 -33.80 -23.93
N LEU A 74 5.65 -32.94 -23.62
CA LEU A 74 7.05 -33.19 -23.93
C LEU A 74 7.63 -34.23 -22.95
N ASP A 75 7.41 -35.51 -23.22
CA ASP A 75 7.79 -36.68 -22.43
C ASP A 75 9.31 -36.98 -22.36
N ARG A 76 10.19 -35.99 -22.60
CA ARG A 76 11.65 -36.21 -22.68
C ARG A 76 12.38 -35.85 -21.39
N PRO A 77 13.41 -36.62 -20.98
CA PRO A 77 14.28 -36.22 -19.88
C PRO A 77 15.01 -34.92 -20.28
N GLY A 78 14.63 -33.79 -19.68
CA GLY A 78 15.15 -32.46 -20.00
C GLY A 78 14.25 -31.57 -20.86
N SER A 79 12.97 -31.93 -21.08
CA SER A 79 11.98 -31.02 -21.68
C SER A 79 11.57 -29.91 -20.71
N ALA A 80 11.19 -28.74 -21.25
CA ALA A 80 10.80 -27.57 -20.49
C ALA A 80 9.53 -27.83 -19.66
N GLN A 81 9.72 -28.21 -18.39
CA GLN A 81 8.66 -28.16 -17.39
C GLN A 81 8.07 -26.74 -17.34
N LEU A 82 6.75 -26.63 -17.12
CA LEU A 82 6.07 -25.35 -16.97
C LEU A 82 6.86 -24.43 -16.04
N SER A 83 7.16 -23.21 -16.50
CA SER A 83 7.93 -22.27 -15.71
C SER A 83 7.20 -21.97 -14.39
N LYS A 84 7.99 -21.75 -13.33
CA LYS A 84 7.46 -21.32 -12.03
C LYS A 84 6.55 -20.10 -12.16
N GLN A 85 6.93 -19.14 -13.01
CA GLN A 85 6.17 -17.91 -13.23
C GLN A 85 4.81 -18.19 -13.87
N THR A 86 4.74 -19.10 -14.86
CA THR A 86 3.48 -19.52 -15.49
C THR A 86 2.56 -20.18 -14.47
N LEU A 87 3.09 -21.09 -13.64
CA LEU A 87 2.31 -21.76 -12.60
C LEU A 87 1.76 -20.78 -11.55
N LEU A 88 2.54 -19.77 -11.17
CA LEU A 88 2.08 -18.72 -10.24
C LEU A 88 1.03 -17.81 -10.88
N HIS A 89 1.17 -17.48 -12.16
CA HIS A 89 0.14 -16.75 -12.90
C HIS A 89 -1.18 -17.51 -12.96
N LEU A 90 -1.14 -18.80 -13.28
CA LEU A 90 -2.32 -19.67 -13.28
C LEU A 90 -2.93 -19.77 -11.88
N LEU A 91 -2.10 -19.91 -10.84
CA LEU A 91 -2.58 -19.91 -9.45
C LEU A 91 -3.31 -18.62 -9.12
N ARG A 92 -2.76 -17.45 -9.48
CA ARG A 92 -3.43 -16.16 -9.31
C ARG A 92 -4.78 -16.13 -10.05
N LEU A 93 -4.80 -16.43 -11.35
CA LEU A 93 -6.03 -16.42 -12.15
C LEU A 93 -7.11 -17.36 -11.58
N SER A 94 -6.73 -18.54 -11.11
CA SER A 94 -7.66 -19.52 -10.50
C SER A 94 -8.27 -19.04 -9.18
N ARG A 95 -7.67 -18.05 -8.51
CA ARG A 95 -8.07 -17.58 -7.18
C ARG A 95 -8.74 -16.21 -7.22
N SER A 96 -8.17 -15.27 -7.98
CA SER A 96 -8.54 -13.85 -7.93
C SER A 96 -9.22 -13.32 -9.17
N CYS A 97 -9.21 -14.05 -10.30
CA CYS A 97 -9.87 -13.56 -11.51
C CYS A 97 -11.39 -13.46 -11.29
N PRO A 98 -12.00 -12.29 -11.58
CA PRO A 98 -13.44 -12.11 -11.42
C PRO A 98 -14.24 -12.85 -12.51
N LEU A 99 -13.62 -13.11 -13.67
CA LEU A 99 -14.23 -13.83 -14.79
C LEU A 99 -14.24 -15.34 -14.52
N GLN A 100 -15.44 -15.93 -14.52
CA GLN A 100 -15.63 -17.34 -14.14
C GLN A 100 -14.96 -18.29 -15.12
N GLU A 101 -14.98 -17.98 -16.42
CA GLU A 101 -14.40 -18.78 -17.49
C GLU A 101 -12.86 -18.84 -17.39
N VAL A 102 -12.22 -17.69 -17.13
CA VAL A 102 -10.76 -17.61 -16.95
C VAL A 102 -10.35 -18.34 -15.68
N ARG A 103 -11.07 -18.12 -14.58
CA ARG A 103 -10.83 -18.79 -13.29
C ARG A 103 -10.99 -20.30 -13.39
N GLY A 104 -12.05 -20.76 -14.05
CA GLY A 104 -12.36 -22.17 -14.26
C GLY A 104 -11.27 -22.86 -15.07
N ARG A 105 -10.87 -22.28 -16.20
CA ARG A 105 -9.82 -22.86 -17.03
C ARG A 105 -8.45 -22.86 -16.34
N ALA A 106 -8.08 -21.79 -15.64
CA ALA A 106 -6.82 -21.77 -14.88
C ALA A 106 -6.78 -22.88 -13.82
N THR A 107 -7.91 -23.14 -13.13
CA THR A 107 -8.05 -24.25 -12.17
C THR A 107 -7.86 -25.60 -12.84
N GLU A 108 -8.47 -25.80 -14.01
CA GLU A 108 -8.33 -27.02 -14.80
C GLU A 108 -6.89 -27.27 -15.25
N LEU A 109 -6.21 -26.24 -15.79
CA LEU A 109 -4.83 -26.35 -16.26
C LEU A 109 -3.87 -26.71 -15.12
N LEU A 110 -4.06 -26.12 -13.92
CA LEU A 110 -3.29 -26.49 -12.73
C LEU A 110 -3.55 -27.94 -12.32
N ARG A 111 -4.80 -28.40 -12.37
CA ARG A 111 -5.15 -29.80 -12.07
C ARG A 111 -4.49 -30.75 -13.08
N THR A 112 -4.56 -30.46 -14.38
CA THR A 112 -3.94 -31.27 -15.43
C THR A 112 -2.42 -31.33 -15.26
N ALA A 113 -1.77 -30.20 -14.95
CA ALA A 113 -0.34 -30.19 -14.65
C ALA A 113 0.00 -31.10 -13.45
N GLN A 114 -0.82 -31.06 -12.39
CA GLN A 114 -0.66 -31.91 -11.22
C GLN A 114 -0.85 -33.40 -11.55
N GLU A 115 -1.83 -33.76 -12.37
CA GLU A 115 -2.09 -35.13 -12.83
C GLU A 115 -0.93 -35.69 -13.68
N GLN A 116 -0.24 -34.82 -14.43
CA GLN A 116 0.97 -35.14 -15.20
C GLN A 116 2.26 -35.09 -14.36
N GLY A 117 2.15 -34.99 -13.03
CA GLY A 117 3.30 -35.06 -12.11
C GLY A 117 4.10 -33.76 -11.97
N VAL A 118 3.61 -32.62 -12.47
CA VAL A 118 4.23 -31.31 -12.22
C VAL A 118 3.94 -30.86 -10.79
N GLU A 119 4.94 -30.32 -10.11
CA GLU A 119 4.77 -29.71 -8.79
C GLU A 119 4.03 -28.37 -8.94
N VAL A 120 2.76 -28.33 -8.54
CA VAL A 120 1.88 -27.16 -8.71
C VAL A 120 1.83 -26.33 -7.42
N PRO A 121 2.00 -25.00 -7.49
CA PRO A 121 1.95 -24.14 -6.32
C PRO A 121 0.55 -24.07 -5.73
N ARG A 122 0.48 -23.88 -4.42
CA ARG A 122 -0.77 -23.72 -3.67
C ARG A 122 -0.74 -22.41 -2.90
N ALA A 123 -1.86 -21.69 -2.91
CA ALA A 123 -2.00 -20.49 -2.11
C ALA A 123 -1.96 -20.83 -0.62
N LEU A 124 -1.16 -20.08 0.15
CA LEU A 124 -1.06 -20.25 1.61
C LEU A 124 -2.27 -19.66 2.35
N ALA A 125 -2.93 -18.67 1.75
CA ALA A 125 -4.11 -18.02 2.31
C ALA A 125 -5.40 -18.41 1.58
N SER A 126 -6.48 -18.52 2.35
CA SER A 126 -7.81 -18.85 1.83
C SER A 126 -8.54 -17.66 1.21
N GLY A 127 -8.12 -16.43 1.50
CA GLY A 127 -8.71 -15.20 0.96
C GLY A 127 -7.85 -13.96 1.18
N PRO A 128 -8.39 -12.76 0.89
CA PRO A 128 -7.59 -11.52 0.82
C PRO A 128 -7.08 -10.99 2.17
N SER A 129 -7.78 -11.29 3.26
CA SER A 129 -7.50 -10.79 4.61
C SER A 129 -7.35 -11.95 5.59
N SER A 130 -6.47 -11.81 6.58
CA SER A 130 -6.39 -12.73 7.72
C SER A 130 -7.37 -12.38 8.86
N PHE A 131 -7.92 -11.16 8.86
CA PHE A 131 -8.86 -10.66 9.87
C PHE A 131 -10.33 -10.80 9.45
N ILE A 132 -10.59 -10.78 8.14
CA ILE A 132 -11.95 -10.78 7.58
C ILE A 132 -12.18 -12.12 6.87
N PRO A 133 -13.27 -12.85 7.20
CA PRO A 133 -13.60 -14.10 6.52
C PRO A 133 -13.74 -13.91 5.00
N ALA A 134 -13.12 -14.79 4.21
CA ALA A 134 -13.12 -14.69 2.74
C ALA A 134 -14.54 -14.60 2.14
N LYS A 135 -15.52 -15.29 2.73
CA LYS A 135 -16.94 -15.26 2.32
C LYS A 135 -17.60 -13.89 2.46
N GLU A 136 -17.05 -13.01 3.29
CA GLU A 136 -17.58 -11.66 3.49
C GLU A 136 -17.04 -10.66 2.46
N ILE A 137 -15.82 -10.89 1.96
CA ILE A 137 -15.18 -10.08 0.93
C ILE A 137 -15.61 -10.56 -0.47
N LEU A 138 -15.56 -11.86 -0.71
CA LEU A 138 -15.81 -12.47 -2.03
C LEU A 138 -17.30 -12.77 -2.27
N LYS A 139 -18.20 -11.91 -1.78
CA LYS A 139 -19.64 -12.08 -2.01
C LYS A 139 -19.94 -11.97 -3.50
N GLN A 140 -20.65 -12.95 -4.06
CA GLN A 140 -21.19 -12.84 -5.42
C GLN A 140 -22.31 -11.78 -5.39
N GLY A 141 -22.23 -10.74 -6.24
CA GLY A 141 -23.18 -9.62 -6.22
C GLY A 141 -22.72 -8.39 -7.00
N LEU A 142 -23.33 -7.24 -6.70
CA LEU A 142 -23.19 -5.94 -7.38
C LEU A 142 -21.74 -5.42 -7.48
N ASP A 143 -20.84 -5.86 -6.60
CA ASP A 143 -19.44 -5.44 -6.58
C ASP A 143 -18.58 -6.16 -7.65
N GLN A 144 -19.14 -7.13 -8.38
CA GLN A 144 -18.40 -7.84 -9.42
C GLN A 144 -18.04 -6.95 -10.62
N ASP A 145 -18.89 -5.99 -10.99
CA ASP A 145 -18.68 -5.19 -12.19
C ASP A 145 -17.40 -4.35 -12.08
N ILE A 146 -17.18 -3.68 -10.94
CA ILE A 146 -15.97 -2.88 -10.71
C ILE A 146 -14.71 -3.76 -10.63
N LEU A 147 -14.83 -4.99 -10.12
CA LEU A 147 -13.72 -5.95 -10.09
C LEU A 147 -13.38 -6.48 -11.48
N ILE A 148 -14.40 -6.76 -12.31
CA ILE A 148 -14.24 -7.13 -13.71
C ILE A 148 -13.56 -6.00 -14.48
N GLU A 149 -14.08 -4.77 -14.36
CA GLU A 149 -13.49 -3.61 -15.03
C GLU A 149 -12.04 -3.36 -14.60
N SER A 150 -11.73 -3.57 -13.30
CA SER A 150 -10.36 -3.51 -12.79
C SER A 150 -9.47 -4.59 -13.43
N PHE A 151 -9.96 -5.83 -13.52
CA PHE A 151 -9.23 -6.92 -14.18
C PHE A 151 -8.97 -6.62 -15.66
N LEU A 152 -9.99 -6.18 -16.39
CA LEU A 152 -9.89 -5.89 -17.82
C LEU A 152 -8.92 -4.73 -18.09
N SER A 153 -8.82 -3.77 -17.16
CA SER A 153 -7.94 -2.60 -17.31
C SER A 153 -6.50 -2.83 -16.85
N LEU A 154 -6.31 -3.59 -15.76
CA LEU A 154 -5.02 -3.74 -15.07
C LEU A 154 -4.40 -5.14 -15.18
N GLY A 155 -5.16 -6.11 -15.71
CA GLY A 155 -4.74 -7.52 -15.83
C GLY A 155 -4.61 -8.30 -14.52
N ARG A 156 -4.94 -7.65 -13.39
CA ARG A 156 -4.99 -8.28 -12.07
C ARG A 156 -6.01 -7.59 -11.17
N VAL A 157 -6.54 -8.37 -10.24
CA VAL A 157 -7.31 -7.88 -9.08
C VAL A 157 -6.54 -8.33 -7.85
N ASP A 158 -5.89 -7.38 -7.19
CA ASP A 158 -5.11 -7.65 -5.99
C ASP A 158 -5.99 -7.62 -4.73
N HIS A 159 -5.44 -8.08 -3.60
CA HIS A 159 -6.15 -8.12 -2.33
C HIS A 159 -6.57 -6.74 -1.82
N ILE A 160 -5.84 -5.66 -2.15
CA ILE A 160 -6.27 -4.28 -1.84
C ILE A 160 -7.60 -3.97 -2.54
N THR A 161 -7.64 -4.18 -3.85
CA THR A 161 -8.83 -3.97 -4.70
C THR A 161 -10.01 -4.80 -4.19
N MET A 162 -9.78 -6.08 -3.86
CA MET A 162 -10.84 -6.95 -3.34
C MET A 162 -11.45 -6.47 -2.03
N VAL A 163 -10.63 -6.02 -1.07
CA VAL A 163 -11.15 -5.57 0.22
C VAL A 163 -11.81 -4.20 0.09
N MET A 164 -11.25 -3.30 -0.73
CA MET A 164 -11.85 -1.99 -1.01
C MET A 164 -13.17 -2.11 -1.79
N ALA A 165 -13.41 -3.20 -2.51
CA ALA A 165 -14.67 -3.45 -3.21
C ALA A 165 -15.89 -3.58 -2.27
N LEU A 166 -15.69 -3.74 -0.95
CA LEU A 166 -16.75 -3.57 0.04
C LEU A 166 -17.35 -2.14 0.03
N HIS A 167 -16.64 -1.18 -0.57
CA HIS A 167 -17.04 0.20 -0.77
C HIS A 167 -16.78 0.67 -2.22
N PRO A 168 -17.59 0.25 -3.21
CA PRO A 168 -17.32 0.49 -4.63
C PRO A 168 -17.16 1.96 -5.02
N ALA A 169 -17.94 2.86 -4.38
CA ALA A 169 -17.84 4.30 -4.59
C ALA A 169 -16.43 4.83 -4.27
N TYR A 170 -15.83 4.34 -3.18
CA TYR A 170 -14.45 4.68 -2.82
C TYR A 170 -13.43 3.96 -3.71
N LEU A 171 -13.63 2.67 -4.02
CA LEU A 171 -12.73 1.93 -4.89
C LEU A 171 -12.56 2.61 -6.26
N SER A 172 -13.64 3.15 -6.83
CA SER A 172 -13.62 3.84 -8.12
C SER A 172 -12.67 5.06 -8.12
N CYS A 173 -12.80 5.96 -7.15
CA CYS A 173 -11.91 7.13 -7.07
C CYS A 173 -10.48 6.73 -6.66
N PHE A 174 -10.31 5.68 -5.86
CA PHE A 174 -9.00 5.14 -5.49
C PHE A 174 -8.24 4.62 -6.72
N LEU A 175 -8.85 3.76 -7.55
CA LEU A 175 -8.22 3.20 -8.74
C LEU A 175 -7.85 4.28 -9.77
N ARG A 176 -8.73 5.26 -9.99
CA ARG A 176 -8.44 6.40 -10.88
C ARG A 176 -7.24 7.20 -10.38
N THR A 177 -7.18 7.48 -9.08
CA THR A 177 -6.05 8.22 -8.48
C THR A 177 -4.75 7.42 -8.59
N GLN A 178 -4.79 6.12 -8.30
CA GLN A 178 -3.61 5.25 -8.37
C GLN A 178 -3.08 5.13 -9.79
N HIS A 179 -3.97 4.98 -10.78
CA HIS A 179 -3.60 4.96 -12.20
C HIS A 179 -2.96 6.28 -12.64
N ALA A 180 -3.55 7.43 -12.28
CA ALA A 180 -2.97 8.73 -12.59
C ALA A 180 -1.60 8.93 -11.93
N LEU A 181 -1.44 8.46 -10.69
CA LEU A 181 -0.23 8.66 -9.91
C LEU A 181 0.94 7.79 -10.40
N LEU A 182 0.68 6.54 -10.80
CA LEU A 182 1.71 5.56 -11.14
C LEU A 182 1.90 5.36 -12.65
N GLU A 183 0.82 5.38 -13.43
CA GLU A 183 0.82 4.93 -14.84
C GLU A 183 0.80 6.07 -15.86
N MET A 184 0.05 7.14 -15.61
CA MET A 184 -0.10 8.25 -16.57
C MET A 184 1.17 9.10 -16.72
N ASP A 185 1.32 9.83 -17.82
CA ASP A 185 2.47 10.74 -17.98
C ASP A 185 2.54 11.78 -16.86
N GLY A 186 3.76 12.11 -16.43
CA GLY A 186 3.99 12.99 -15.29
C GLY A 186 5.46 13.31 -15.08
N PRO A 187 5.80 14.16 -14.10
CA PRO A 187 7.16 14.68 -13.92
C PRO A 187 8.24 13.62 -13.70
N LEU A 188 7.88 12.48 -13.10
CA LEU A 188 8.81 11.39 -12.81
C LEU A 188 8.66 10.22 -13.78
N PRO A 189 9.76 9.52 -14.15
CA PRO A 189 9.68 8.27 -14.91
C PRO A 189 8.93 7.17 -14.16
N ARG A 190 8.17 6.32 -14.86
CA ARG A 190 7.33 5.26 -14.28
C ARG A 190 8.07 4.38 -13.26
N HIS A 191 9.24 3.85 -13.61
CA HIS A 191 10.05 3.03 -12.68
C HIS A 191 10.48 3.83 -11.43
N TRP A 192 10.79 5.12 -11.54
CA TRP A 192 11.13 5.93 -10.36
C TRP A 192 9.96 6.06 -9.41
N ARG A 193 8.74 6.19 -9.93
CA ARG A 193 7.52 6.29 -9.12
C ARG A 193 7.30 5.03 -8.29
N HIS A 194 7.42 3.86 -8.91
CA HIS A 194 7.34 2.58 -8.20
C HIS A 194 8.46 2.45 -7.15
N TYR A 195 9.70 2.83 -7.48
CA TYR A 195 10.79 2.77 -6.51
C TYR A 195 10.59 3.71 -5.31
N ILE A 196 10.05 4.92 -5.54
CA ILE A 196 9.66 5.84 -4.46
C ILE A 196 8.60 5.20 -3.56
N ALA A 197 7.60 4.55 -4.15
CA ALA A 197 6.58 3.84 -3.38
C ALA A 197 7.15 2.63 -2.61
N VAL A 198 8.17 1.94 -3.13
CA VAL A 198 8.94 0.90 -2.41
C VAL A 198 9.62 1.50 -1.18
N MET A 199 10.36 2.61 -1.34
CA MET A 199 11.05 3.28 -0.22
C MET A 199 10.07 3.75 0.87
N ALA A 200 8.92 4.28 0.47
CA ALA A 200 7.86 4.70 1.38
C ALA A 200 7.23 3.52 2.12
N ALA A 201 6.84 2.47 1.41
CA ALA A 201 6.24 1.28 2.00
C ALA A 201 7.17 0.57 3.01
N ALA A 202 8.47 0.60 2.74
CA ALA A 202 9.47 0.00 3.61
C ALA A 202 9.56 0.71 4.99
N ARG A 203 9.21 2.01 5.09
CA ARG A 203 9.14 2.72 6.39
C ARG A 203 8.19 2.04 7.38
N HIS A 204 7.13 1.39 6.89
CA HIS A 204 6.14 0.66 7.69
C HIS A 204 6.29 -0.86 7.61
N GLN A 205 7.47 -1.33 7.19
CA GLN A 205 7.77 -2.76 7.08
C GLN A 205 6.73 -3.53 6.24
N CYS A 206 6.09 -2.85 5.28
CA CYS A 206 4.93 -3.37 4.58
C CYS A 206 5.35 -4.22 3.37
N SER A 207 5.71 -5.48 3.63
CA SER A 207 6.19 -6.41 2.59
C SER A 207 5.20 -6.61 1.43
N TYR A 208 3.90 -6.46 1.68
CA TYR A 208 2.89 -6.53 0.63
C TYR A 208 3.09 -5.43 -0.41
N GLN A 209 3.14 -4.17 0.04
CA GLN A 209 3.34 -2.99 -0.81
C GLN A 209 4.73 -2.96 -1.44
N VAL A 210 5.77 -3.34 -0.68
CA VAL A 210 7.13 -3.47 -1.21
C VAL A 210 7.16 -4.44 -2.38
N GLN A 211 6.52 -5.61 -2.27
CA GLN A 211 6.49 -6.59 -3.37
C GLN A 211 5.65 -6.10 -4.56
N GLN A 212 4.47 -5.51 -4.34
CA GLN A 212 3.64 -4.95 -5.41
C GLN A 212 4.39 -3.90 -6.23
N HIS A 213 5.00 -2.92 -5.56
CA HIS A 213 5.73 -1.87 -6.25
C HIS A 213 7.08 -2.34 -6.80
N SER A 214 7.71 -3.38 -6.22
CA SER A 214 8.89 -4.01 -6.81
C SER A 214 8.56 -4.69 -8.15
N ALA A 215 7.42 -5.38 -8.24
CA ALA A 215 6.96 -5.96 -9.49
C ALA A 215 6.70 -4.86 -10.55
N GLY A 216 5.94 -3.82 -10.20
CA GLY A 216 5.69 -2.69 -11.09
C GLY A 216 6.96 -1.93 -11.51
N PHE A 217 7.95 -1.83 -10.61
CA PHE A 217 9.27 -1.25 -10.92
C PHE A 217 10.00 -2.04 -12.01
N LEU A 218 10.06 -3.37 -11.87
CA LEU A 218 10.72 -4.25 -12.85
C LEU A 218 9.96 -4.26 -14.18
N GLU A 219 8.63 -4.31 -14.16
CA GLU A 219 7.78 -4.20 -15.36
C GLU A 219 7.99 -2.86 -16.10
N ALA A 220 8.28 -1.79 -15.36
CA ALA A 220 8.60 -0.48 -15.92
C ALA A 220 10.05 -0.33 -16.42
N GLY A 221 10.83 -1.42 -16.44
CA GLY A 221 12.23 -1.45 -16.89
C GLY A 221 13.24 -0.98 -15.84
N GLY A 222 12.86 -0.99 -14.56
CA GLY A 222 13.76 -0.67 -13.46
C GLY A 222 14.87 -1.70 -13.28
N GLU A 223 16.04 -1.26 -12.84
CA GLU A 223 17.19 -2.14 -12.59
C GLU A 223 17.04 -2.91 -11.28
N GLU A 224 17.02 -4.24 -11.34
CA GLU A 224 16.81 -5.13 -10.18
C GLU A 224 17.80 -4.87 -9.02
N SER A 225 19.02 -4.42 -9.32
CA SER A 225 20.03 -4.08 -8.32
C SER A 225 19.55 -3.03 -7.31
N TRP A 226 18.66 -2.10 -7.70
CA TRP A 226 18.13 -1.07 -6.82
C TRP A 226 17.30 -1.66 -5.67
N LEU A 227 16.69 -2.82 -5.88
CA LEU A 227 15.89 -3.51 -4.86
C LEU A 227 16.75 -4.24 -3.82
N SER A 228 18.06 -4.34 -4.04
CA SER A 228 18.99 -5.00 -3.11
C SER A 228 19.42 -4.10 -1.94
N GLY A 229 19.28 -2.78 -2.10
CA GLY A 229 19.59 -1.77 -1.07
C GLY A 229 19.65 -0.35 -1.64
N LEU A 230 19.42 0.66 -0.80
CA LEU A 230 19.38 2.08 -1.20
C LEU A 230 20.68 2.59 -1.84
N GLU A 231 21.82 2.00 -1.48
CA GLU A 231 23.13 2.32 -2.02
C GLU A 231 23.23 2.08 -3.55
N HIS A 232 22.37 1.21 -4.09
CA HIS A 232 22.31 0.92 -5.52
C HIS A 232 21.44 1.91 -6.30
N ALA A 233 20.56 2.66 -5.64
CA ALA A 233 19.70 3.65 -6.30
C ALA A 233 20.46 4.91 -6.73
N PRO A 234 19.92 5.74 -7.65
CA PRO A 234 20.45 7.06 -7.93
C PRO A 234 20.50 7.95 -6.68
N THR A 235 21.54 8.79 -6.58
CA THR A 235 21.67 9.79 -5.51
C THR A 235 20.43 10.68 -5.37
N LYS A 236 19.74 10.94 -6.49
CA LYS A 236 18.52 11.77 -6.52
C LYS A 236 17.38 11.14 -5.74
N LEU A 237 17.17 9.82 -5.88
CA LEU A 237 16.16 9.11 -5.11
C LEU A 237 16.56 8.98 -3.64
N ARG A 238 17.84 8.74 -3.35
CA ARG A 238 18.35 8.72 -1.97
C ARG A 238 18.18 10.05 -1.24
N SER A 239 18.24 11.20 -1.93
CA SER A 239 18.06 12.50 -1.27
C SER A 239 16.67 12.67 -0.66
N LEU A 240 15.67 11.84 -1.04
CA LEU A 240 14.33 11.87 -0.46
C LEU A 240 14.24 11.22 0.93
N GLN A 241 15.26 10.48 1.42
CA GLN A 241 15.15 9.68 2.64
C GLN A 241 14.75 10.49 3.88
N THR A 242 15.31 11.70 4.05
CA THR A 242 14.92 12.61 5.14
C THR A 242 13.44 12.97 5.06
N LEU A 243 12.96 13.38 3.89
CA LEU A 243 11.55 13.75 3.73
C LEU A 243 10.63 12.52 3.88
N ASN A 244 11.04 11.36 3.37
CA ASN A 244 10.33 10.09 3.48
C ASN A 244 10.09 9.69 4.94
N LYS A 245 11.15 9.67 5.77
CA LYS A 245 11.01 9.30 7.20
C LYS A 245 10.15 10.29 7.98
N LEU A 246 10.25 11.59 7.67
CA LEU A 246 9.42 12.61 8.31
C LEU A 246 7.96 12.47 7.91
N LEU A 247 7.66 12.35 6.61
CA LEU A 247 6.30 12.12 6.08
C LEU A 247 5.63 10.89 6.70
N ALA A 248 6.37 9.78 6.83
CA ALA A 248 5.84 8.53 7.37
C ALA A 248 5.42 8.67 8.84
N HIS A 249 6.23 9.35 9.65
CA HIS A 249 6.21 9.19 11.10
C HIS A 249 5.96 10.48 11.87
N ARG A 250 6.54 11.61 11.45
CA ARG A 250 6.51 12.89 12.18
C ARG A 250 6.40 14.06 11.20
N PRO A 251 5.30 14.18 10.42
CA PRO A 251 5.20 15.15 9.34
C PRO A 251 5.24 16.60 9.83
N TRP A 252 4.87 16.86 11.08
CA TRP A 252 4.95 18.19 11.69
C TRP A 252 6.37 18.74 11.85
N LEU A 253 7.40 17.89 11.74
CA LEU A 253 8.80 18.32 11.76
C LEU A 253 9.30 18.81 10.39
N ILE A 254 8.48 18.71 9.34
CA ILE A 254 8.86 19.17 8.00
C ILE A 254 8.89 20.70 7.96
N THR A 255 10.05 21.27 7.66
CA THR A 255 10.28 22.72 7.57
C THR A 255 10.66 23.12 6.15
N GLN A 256 10.68 24.43 5.88
CA GLN A 256 11.15 24.97 4.61
C GLN A 256 12.62 24.59 4.29
N GLN A 257 13.44 24.30 5.31
CA GLN A 257 14.83 23.89 5.10
C GLN A 257 14.91 22.53 4.41
N HIS A 258 14.09 21.56 4.81
CA HIS A 258 14.02 20.26 4.15
C HIS A 258 13.61 20.39 2.67
N ILE A 259 12.75 21.38 2.35
CA ILE A 259 12.39 21.68 0.96
C ILE A 259 13.56 22.32 0.22
N GLN A 260 14.21 23.32 0.85
CA GLN A 260 15.37 24.02 0.30
C GLN A 260 16.50 23.07 -0.08
N GLU A 261 16.82 22.08 0.77
CA GLU A 261 17.88 21.10 0.51
C GLU A 261 17.64 20.29 -0.78
N LEU A 262 16.39 20.12 -1.20
CA LEU A 262 16.02 19.36 -2.40
C LEU A 262 15.93 20.23 -3.66
N VAL A 263 15.48 21.49 -3.56
CA VAL A 263 15.13 22.32 -4.72
C VAL A 263 16.04 23.51 -4.97
N CYS A 264 16.93 23.85 -4.02
CA CYS A 264 17.73 25.08 -4.11
C CYS A 264 18.65 25.08 -5.34
N PRO A 265 18.92 26.26 -5.94
CA PRO A 265 19.94 26.39 -6.96
C PRO A 265 21.32 26.00 -6.40
N GLY A 266 21.92 24.93 -6.93
CA GLY A 266 23.19 24.38 -6.44
C GLY A 266 23.06 23.04 -5.68
N ALA A 267 21.83 22.56 -5.43
CA ALA A 267 21.63 21.18 -4.99
C ALA A 267 22.09 20.19 -6.08
N GLU A 268 22.90 19.21 -5.70
CA GLU A 268 23.36 18.14 -6.58
C GLU A 268 23.04 16.80 -5.92
N PRO A 269 22.01 16.07 -6.37
CA PRO A 269 21.10 16.37 -7.49
C PRO A 269 19.90 17.24 -7.10
N ARG A 270 19.47 18.11 -8.03
CA ARG A 270 18.34 19.02 -7.84
C ARG A 270 17.00 18.38 -8.21
N TRP A 271 15.99 18.63 -7.38
CA TRP A 271 14.58 18.37 -7.68
C TRP A 271 13.89 19.63 -8.18
N SER A 272 13.10 19.50 -9.25
CA SER A 272 12.10 20.52 -9.59
C SER A 272 10.90 20.44 -8.63
N PHE A 273 10.13 21.52 -8.49
CA PHE A 273 8.91 21.48 -7.68
C PHE A 273 7.88 20.46 -8.20
N ALA A 274 7.79 20.26 -9.51
CA ALA A 274 6.89 19.29 -10.12
C ALA A 274 7.30 17.83 -9.79
N GLU A 275 8.60 17.53 -9.89
CA GLU A 275 9.12 16.22 -9.47
C GLU A 275 8.95 16.02 -7.95
N LEU A 276 9.25 17.05 -7.15
CA LEU A 276 9.16 16.95 -5.69
C LEU A 276 7.72 16.72 -5.24
N ILE A 277 6.75 17.47 -5.78
CA ILE A 277 5.36 17.28 -5.38
C ILE A 277 4.85 15.89 -5.79
N HIS A 278 5.27 15.38 -6.96
CA HIS A 278 4.92 14.03 -7.38
C HIS A 278 5.49 12.99 -6.43
N ALA A 279 6.75 13.12 -6.02
CA ALA A 279 7.38 12.25 -5.03
C ALA A 279 6.70 12.34 -3.65
N VAL A 280 6.32 13.54 -3.20
CA VAL A 280 5.60 13.75 -1.93
C VAL A 280 4.25 13.05 -1.94
N VAL A 281 3.46 13.21 -3.01
CA VAL A 281 2.15 12.54 -3.15
C VAL A 281 2.34 11.02 -3.20
N LEU A 282 3.33 10.50 -3.93
CA LEU A 282 3.67 9.08 -3.97
C LEU A 282 4.02 8.51 -2.58
N MET A 283 4.92 9.18 -1.85
CA MET A 283 5.32 8.74 -0.52
C MET A 283 4.15 8.77 0.46
N ALA A 284 3.41 9.88 0.51
CA ALA A 284 2.26 10.01 1.41
C ALA A 284 1.16 8.97 1.09
N HIS A 285 0.88 8.74 -0.19
CA HIS A 285 -0.08 7.72 -0.65
C HIS A 285 0.36 6.30 -0.26
N ALA A 286 1.64 5.96 -0.47
CA ALA A 286 2.17 4.65 -0.11
C ALA A 286 2.13 4.43 1.42
N HIS A 287 2.48 5.45 2.21
CA HIS A 287 2.40 5.40 3.68
C HIS A 287 0.97 5.15 4.15
N SER A 288 0.00 5.91 3.65
CA SER A 288 -1.40 5.75 4.03
C SER A 288 -1.94 4.40 3.59
N LEU A 289 -1.57 3.91 2.40
CA LEU A 289 -1.99 2.60 1.93
C LEU A 289 -1.38 1.46 2.77
N CYS A 290 -0.18 1.62 3.34
CA CYS A 290 0.35 0.70 4.34
C CYS A 290 -0.53 0.60 5.59
N SER A 291 -1.14 1.71 6.04
CA SER A 291 -2.11 1.69 7.14
C SER A 291 -3.30 0.80 6.81
N PHE A 292 -3.85 0.92 5.59
CA PHE A 292 -4.95 0.07 5.14
C PHE A 292 -4.56 -1.41 5.06
N VAL A 293 -3.40 -1.70 4.46
CA VAL A 293 -2.88 -3.07 4.30
C VAL A 293 -2.75 -3.79 5.65
N TRP A 294 -2.17 -3.12 6.64
CA TRP A 294 -2.00 -3.68 7.97
C TRP A 294 -3.30 -3.72 8.77
N GLY A 295 -4.11 -2.68 8.64
CA GLY A 295 -5.42 -2.53 9.25
C GLY A 295 -6.42 -3.63 8.91
N CYS A 296 -6.43 -4.01 7.63
CA CYS A 296 -7.21 -5.14 7.12
C CYS A 296 -6.43 -6.46 7.14
N SER A 297 -5.17 -6.45 7.58
CA SER A 297 -4.23 -7.58 7.55
C SER A 297 -4.30 -8.39 6.26
N LEU A 298 -3.95 -7.74 5.16
CA LEU A 298 -3.98 -8.38 3.85
C LEU A 298 -2.96 -9.52 3.80
N ASN A 299 -3.39 -10.65 3.27
CA ASN A 299 -2.51 -11.77 3.00
C ASN A 299 -1.61 -11.44 1.80
N PRO A 300 -0.39 -11.99 1.72
CA PRO A 300 0.41 -11.91 0.51
C PRO A 300 -0.36 -12.45 -0.70
N GLU A 301 -0.13 -11.85 -1.87
CA GLU A 301 -0.71 -12.32 -3.12
C GLU A 301 -0.25 -13.76 -3.43
N PRO A 302 -1.08 -14.58 -4.09
CA PRO A 302 -0.75 -15.98 -4.37
C PRO A 302 0.48 -16.16 -5.28
N ASP A 303 0.94 -15.12 -5.97
CA ASP A 303 2.14 -15.10 -6.79
C ASP A 303 3.33 -14.39 -6.13
N HIS A 304 3.14 -13.82 -4.93
CA HIS A 304 4.19 -13.15 -4.14
C HIS A 304 4.88 -14.10 -3.17
N ILE A 305 6.10 -13.74 -2.75
CA ILE A 305 6.85 -14.47 -1.72
C ILE A 305 6.03 -14.47 -0.42
N GLY A 306 5.86 -15.66 0.15
CA GLY A 306 5.03 -15.88 1.33
C GLY A 306 3.54 -16.06 1.05
N GLY A 307 3.11 -16.00 -0.22
CA GLY A 307 1.72 -16.26 -0.63
C GLY A 307 1.47 -17.64 -1.21
N TYR A 308 2.51 -18.39 -1.57
CA TYR A 308 2.42 -19.75 -2.11
C TYR A 308 3.42 -20.72 -1.49
N THR A 309 3.14 -22.01 -1.65
CA THR A 309 4.08 -23.11 -1.41
C THR A 309 3.96 -24.18 -2.49
N PHE A 310 5.08 -24.81 -2.83
CA PHE A 310 5.10 -26.01 -3.67
C PHE A 310 5.03 -27.29 -2.84
N GLN A 311 5.28 -27.19 -1.53
CA GLN A 311 5.30 -28.33 -0.63
C GLN A 311 3.91 -28.97 -0.48
N LEU A 312 3.90 -30.31 -0.43
CA LEU A 312 2.72 -31.08 -0.10
C LEU A 312 2.26 -30.77 1.35
N PRO A 313 0.95 -30.86 1.64
CA PRO A 313 0.46 -30.70 3.00
C PRO A 313 1.03 -31.84 3.84
N SER A 314 1.96 -31.52 4.74
CA SER A 314 2.34 -32.45 5.79
C SER A 314 1.08 -32.78 6.60
N PRO A 315 0.78 -34.05 6.92
CA PRO A 315 -0.39 -34.42 7.73
C PRO A 315 -0.39 -33.78 9.14
N SER A 316 0.73 -33.19 9.56
CA SER A 316 0.90 -32.41 10.81
C SER A 316 0.64 -30.91 10.67
N HIS A 317 0.45 -30.38 9.45
CA HIS A 317 0.09 -28.99 9.17
C HIS A 317 -1.29 -28.93 8.51
N LEU A 318 -2.32 -29.29 9.27
CA LEU A 318 -3.64 -28.69 9.04
C LEU A 318 -3.43 -27.17 9.02
N PRO A 319 -4.09 -26.41 8.13
CA PRO A 319 -4.10 -24.96 8.26
C PRO A 319 -4.55 -24.70 9.68
N ARG A 320 -3.67 -24.06 10.46
CA ARG A 320 -3.99 -23.60 11.79
C ARG A 320 -5.03 -22.52 11.55
N CYS A 321 -6.30 -22.92 11.45
CA CYS A 321 -7.40 -22.02 11.69
C CYS A 321 -6.98 -21.31 12.98
N PRO A 322 -6.85 -19.98 12.99
CA PRO A 322 -6.82 -19.29 14.27
C PRO A 322 -8.05 -19.82 14.98
N HIS A 323 -7.82 -20.47 16.12
CA HIS A 323 -8.83 -21.17 16.87
C HIS A 323 -10.13 -20.39 16.77
N SER A 324 -11.16 -20.99 16.17
CA SER A 324 -12.51 -20.62 16.56
C SER A 324 -12.46 -20.66 18.08
N PRO A 325 -12.71 -19.55 18.80
CA PRO A 325 -12.99 -19.68 20.21
C PRO A 325 -14.08 -20.74 20.27
N HIS A 326 -13.84 -21.78 21.07
CA HIS A 326 -14.82 -22.81 21.35
C HIS A 326 -16.20 -22.17 21.41
N SER A 327 -17.13 -22.60 20.56
CA SER A 327 -18.54 -22.35 20.84
C SER A 327 -18.76 -22.87 22.25
N PRO A 328 -19.04 -22.02 23.25
CA PRO A 328 -19.50 -22.52 24.51
C PRO A 328 -20.80 -23.24 24.20
N ALA A 329 -21.06 -24.31 24.96
CA ALA A 329 -22.34 -24.96 24.94
C ALA A 329 -23.47 -23.92 24.98
N HIS A 330 -24.50 -24.26 24.21
CA HIS A 330 -25.59 -23.43 23.75
C HIS A 330 -26.49 -22.93 24.90
N GLU A 331 -26.01 -22.04 25.77
CA GLU A 331 -26.86 -21.32 26.76
C GLU A 331 -26.55 -19.82 26.94
N ASP A 332 -25.42 -19.28 26.47
CA ASP A 332 -24.99 -17.89 26.81
C ASP A 332 -25.07 -16.86 25.65
N GLY A 333 -25.25 -17.30 24.39
CA GLY A 333 -25.22 -16.40 23.22
C GLY A 333 -26.36 -15.38 23.15
N ARG A 334 -27.45 -15.58 23.90
CA ARG A 334 -28.54 -14.58 23.98
C ARG A 334 -28.14 -13.36 24.80
N GLN A 335 -27.33 -13.53 25.85
CA GLN A 335 -26.93 -12.42 26.72
C GLN A 335 -25.89 -11.53 26.03
N GLU A 336 -24.88 -12.11 25.36
CA GLU A 336 -23.89 -11.35 24.56
C GLU A 336 -24.53 -10.58 23.38
N LEU A 337 -25.57 -11.14 22.74
CA LEU A 337 -26.32 -10.46 21.68
C LEU A 337 -27.13 -9.27 22.22
N VAL A 338 -27.75 -9.41 23.40
CA VAL A 338 -28.54 -8.34 24.03
C VAL A 338 -27.63 -7.22 24.55
N ASP A 339 -26.51 -7.58 25.18
CA ASP A 339 -25.51 -6.60 25.66
C ASP A 339 -24.90 -5.82 24.48
N GLY A 340 -24.64 -6.50 23.35
CA GLY A 340 -24.14 -5.86 22.13
C GLY A 340 -25.11 -4.93 21.41
N VAL A 341 -26.41 -5.26 21.41
CA VAL A 341 -27.46 -4.35 20.94
C VAL A 341 -27.48 -3.09 21.79
N MET A 342 -27.39 -3.24 23.12
CA MET A 342 -27.38 -2.11 24.04
C MET A 342 -26.18 -1.18 23.82
N GLU A 343 -24.97 -1.71 23.59
CA GLU A 343 -23.77 -0.89 23.32
C GLU A 343 -23.92 -0.01 22.07
N VAL A 344 -24.46 -0.57 20.98
CA VAL A 344 -24.68 0.17 19.72
C VAL A 344 -25.78 1.22 19.90
N GLU A 345 -26.89 0.88 20.58
CA GLU A 345 -27.98 1.82 20.86
C GLU A 345 -27.52 2.98 21.75
N VAL A 346 -26.67 2.73 22.75
CA VAL A 346 -26.07 3.79 23.58
C VAL A 346 -25.20 4.73 22.75
N LEU A 347 -24.41 4.21 21.81
CA LEU A 347 -23.63 5.05 20.90
C LEU A 347 -24.53 5.90 20.00
N MET A 348 -25.60 5.32 19.45
CA MET A 348 -26.59 6.04 18.65
C MET A 348 -27.26 7.15 19.46
N GLN A 349 -27.63 6.89 20.72
CA GLN A 349 -28.21 7.89 21.61
C GLN A 349 -27.24 9.05 21.83
N ARG A 350 -25.96 8.76 22.13
CA ARG A 350 -24.92 9.80 22.30
C ARG A 350 -24.74 10.65 21.04
N MET A 351 -24.84 10.05 19.86
CA MET A 351 -24.76 10.80 18.60
C MET A 351 -25.94 11.76 18.43
N VAL A 352 -27.16 11.33 18.76
CA VAL A 352 -28.36 12.17 18.73
C VAL A 352 -28.25 13.31 19.75
N GLU A 353 -27.81 13.01 20.97
CA GLU A 353 -27.59 14.02 22.03
C GLU A 353 -26.59 15.09 21.57
N LEU A 354 -25.46 14.70 20.99
CA LEU A 354 -24.47 15.65 20.45
C LEU A 354 -24.99 16.49 19.28
N GLN A 355 -25.89 15.94 18.46
CA GLN A 355 -26.52 16.69 17.37
C GLN A 355 -27.56 17.72 17.86
N GLN A 356 -28.15 17.48 19.03
CA GLN A 356 -29.13 18.36 19.66
C GLN A 356 -28.51 19.38 20.62
N GLN A 357 -27.28 19.12 21.10
CA GLN A 357 -26.54 20.03 21.96
C GLN A 357 -25.92 21.18 21.13
N GLU A 358 -26.59 22.34 21.15
CA GLU A 358 -25.97 23.64 20.82
C GLU A 358 -25.24 24.20 22.06
N GLU A 359 -24.33 23.43 22.67
CA GLU A 359 -23.49 23.98 23.76
C GLU A 359 -22.46 24.96 23.16
N GLU A 360 -22.62 26.26 23.45
CA GLU A 360 -21.60 27.28 23.19
C GLU A 360 -20.38 27.05 24.10
N CYS A 361 -19.47 26.18 23.68
CA CYS A 361 -18.15 26.02 24.31
C CYS A 361 -17.28 27.22 23.95
N THR A 362 -16.63 27.84 24.94
CA THR A 362 -15.73 28.97 24.67
C THR A 362 -14.51 28.52 23.86
N GLN A 363 -13.88 29.42 23.09
CA GLN A 363 -12.67 29.06 22.32
C GLN A 363 -11.55 28.52 23.23
N GLU A 364 -11.39 29.06 24.44
CA GLU A 364 -10.37 28.58 25.40
C GLU A 364 -10.63 27.15 25.89
N GLU A 365 -11.90 26.80 26.13
CA GLU A 365 -12.29 25.44 26.50
C GLU A 365 -12.08 24.46 25.35
N MET A 366 -12.38 24.86 24.11
CA MET A 366 -12.15 24.05 22.90
C MET A 366 -10.66 23.73 22.72
N VAL A 367 -9.80 24.72 22.93
CA VAL A 367 -8.33 24.52 22.96
C VAL A 367 -7.95 23.54 24.07
N THR A 368 -8.49 23.71 25.27
CA THR A 368 -8.18 22.83 26.41
C THR A 368 -8.62 21.38 26.15
N ARG A 369 -9.78 21.17 25.53
CA ARG A 369 -10.28 19.84 25.16
C ARG A 369 -9.41 19.19 24.09
N PHE A 370 -8.96 19.95 23.09
CA PHE A 370 -7.97 19.48 22.10
C PHE A 370 -6.66 19.06 22.77
N GLU A 371 -6.11 19.90 23.65
CA GLU A 371 -4.85 19.61 24.34
C GLU A 371 -4.95 18.35 25.22
N ARG A 372 -6.10 18.15 25.87
CA ARG A 372 -6.38 16.93 26.65
C ARG A 372 -6.45 15.70 25.75
N GLU A 373 -7.17 15.77 24.65
CA GLU A 373 -7.35 14.67 23.70
C GLU A 373 -6.01 14.25 23.09
N ARG A 374 -5.21 15.24 22.65
CA ARG A 374 -3.88 15.03 22.09
C ARG A 374 -2.89 14.42 23.08
N SER A 375 -2.99 14.78 24.36
CA SER A 375 -2.08 14.31 25.42
C SER A 375 -2.49 12.94 25.99
N GLU A 376 -3.56 12.34 25.49
CA GLU A 376 -4.01 11.03 25.96
C GLU A 376 -3.03 9.93 25.53
N SER A 377 -2.43 9.29 26.54
CA SER A 377 -1.53 8.16 26.32
C SER A 377 -2.34 6.88 26.06
N ILE A 378 -2.42 6.51 24.79
CA ILE A 378 -3.01 5.25 24.33
C ILE A 378 -1.87 4.28 23.98
N PRO A 379 -1.81 3.10 24.63
CA PRO A 379 -0.74 2.14 24.41
C PRO A 379 -0.88 1.44 23.06
N THR A 380 0.19 1.45 22.27
CA THR A 380 0.29 0.78 20.96
C THR A 380 1.29 -0.40 20.95
N ALA A 381 2.10 -0.54 22.01
CA ALA A 381 3.36 -1.29 22.04
C ALA A 381 3.25 -2.83 21.98
N VAL A 382 2.74 -3.38 20.89
CA VAL A 382 2.93 -4.80 20.57
C VAL A 382 4.17 -4.94 19.70
N VAL A 383 5.22 -5.58 20.23
CA VAL A 383 6.43 -5.90 19.47
C VAL A 383 6.11 -7.08 18.55
N ARG A 384 6.10 -6.83 17.23
CA ARG A 384 6.06 -7.89 16.21
C ARG A 384 7.49 -8.40 15.95
N GLY A 385 7.59 -9.60 15.36
CA GLY A 385 8.88 -10.19 14.98
C GLY A 385 9.69 -9.28 14.05
N ALA A 386 11.01 -9.52 13.97
CA ALA A 386 11.91 -8.72 13.14
C ALA A 386 11.40 -8.66 11.68
N PRO A 387 11.38 -7.47 11.05
CA PRO A 387 11.01 -7.34 9.64
C PRO A 387 11.97 -8.14 8.76
N PRO A 388 11.54 -8.56 7.56
CA PRO A 388 12.44 -9.22 6.60
C PRO A 388 13.64 -8.33 6.29
N ASP A 389 14.85 -8.90 6.30
CA ASP A 389 16.12 -8.19 6.03
C ASP A 389 16.08 -7.36 4.74
N LEU A 390 15.38 -7.84 3.71
CA LEU A 390 15.24 -7.15 2.44
C LEU A 390 14.53 -5.80 2.57
N VAL A 391 13.52 -5.70 3.45
CA VAL A 391 12.77 -4.45 3.66
C VAL A 391 13.61 -3.44 4.43
N LEU A 392 14.45 -3.91 5.37
CA LEU A 392 15.32 -3.05 6.14
C LEU A 392 16.42 -2.39 5.29
N ARG A 393 16.93 -3.07 4.25
CA ARG A 393 17.95 -2.50 3.34
C ARG A 393 17.44 -1.36 2.46
N LEU A 394 16.13 -1.18 2.38
CA LEU A 394 15.47 -0.16 1.57
C LEU A 394 15.20 1.14 2.35
N VAL A 395 15.72 1.26 3.58
CA VAL A 395 15.40 2.35 4.51
C VAL A 395 16.63 2.79 5.31
N GLU A 396 16.85 4.10 5.45
CA GLU A 396 17.79 4.68 6.41
C GLU A 396 17.11 4.95 7.76
N GLU A 397 17.80 4.76 8.89
CA GLU A 397 17.24 4.96 10.25
C GLU A 397 15.88 4.23 10.45
N PRO A 398 15.87 2.88 10.40
CA PRO A 398 14.65 2.08 10.56
C PRO A 398 14.01 2.24 11.95
N GLU A 399 14.75 2.70 12.94
CA GLU A 399 14.29 3.01 14.30
C GLU A 399 13.52 4.33 14.41
N PHE A 400 13.61 5.22 13.41
CA PHE A 400 12.82 6.46 13.40
C PHE A 400 11.34 6.11 13.20
N ARG A 401 10.54 6.28 14.24
CA ARG A 401 9.11 5.93 14.29
C ARG A 401 8.29 7.15 14.69
N TYR A 402 6.98 7.00 14.62
CA TYR A 402 6.06 7.97 15.20
C TYR A 402 6.36 8.12 16.69
N GLU A 403 6.34 9.36 17.16
CA GLU A 403 6.31 9.72 18.57
C GLU A 403 5.07 10.58 18.77
N ASP A 404 4.43 10.47 19.94
CA ASP A 404 3.24 11.26 20.23
C ASP A 404 3.53 12.74 20.01
N PHE A 405 2.67 13.44 19.27
CA PHE A 405 2.85 14.85 18.95
C PHE A 405 3.11 15.70 20.22
N ALA A 406 2.41 15.41 21.32
CA ALA A 406 2.64 16.06 22.61
C ALA A 406 3.15 15.04 23.64
N PRO A 407 4.45 14.71 23.65
CA PRO A 407 5.01 13.79 24.63
C PRO A 407 5.03 14.45 26.02
N LYS A 408 4.75 13.68 27.07
CA LYS A 408 4.75 14.20 28.44
C LYS A 408 6.16 14.67 28.84
N GLY A 409 6.30 15.97 29.14
CA GLY A 409 7.51 16.54 29.76
C GLY A 409 8.46 17.33 28.84
N GLU A 410 8.20 17.41 27.54
CA GLU A 410 8.98 18.21 26.58
C GLU A 410 8.19 19.42 26.05
N GLN A 411 8.88 20.40 25.44
CA GLN A 411 8.21 21.45 24.67
C GLN A 411 7.51 20.79 23.48
N SER A 412 6.18 20.71 23.54
CA SER A 412 5.39 20.14 22.44
C SER A 412 5.58 20.99 21.17
N PRO A 413 5.66 20.36 19.97
CA PRO A 413 5.66 21.08 18.72
C PRO A 413 4.43 22.00 18.60
N PRO A 414 4.52 23.10 17.84
CA PRO A 414 3.41 24.03 17.70
C PRO A 414 2.24 23.36 16.98
N THR A 415 1.06 23.38 17.62
CA THR A 415 -0.22 22.95 17.01
C THR A 415 -0.45 23.69 15.70
N MET A 416 -0.81 22.96 14.64
CA MET A 416 -1.24 23.58 13.39
C MET A 416 -2.75 23.79 13.43
N ARG A 417 -3.20 25.04 13.35
CA ARG A 417 -4.63 25.32 13.15
C ARG A 417 -4.99 25.02 11.70
N ALA A 418 -6.07 24.29 11.48
CA ALA A 418 -6.54 23.95 10.15
C ALA A 418 -6.84 25.20 9.31
N GLN A 419 -7.26 26.30 9.95
CA GLN A 419 -7.53 27.59 9.33
C GLN A 419 -6.25 28.30 8.84
N ASP A 420 -5.09 28.03 9.45
CA ASP A 420 -3.83 28.64 9.03
C ASP A 420 -3.30 28.01 7.73
N TYR A 421 -3.64 26.74 7.47
CA TYR A 421 -3.30 26.02 6.23
C TYR A 421 -4.21 24.80 6.01
N SER A 422 -5.33 25.00 5.32
CA SER A 422 -6.31 23.96 4.98
C SER A 422 -6.06 23.33 3.60
N TRP A 423 -6.65 22.16 3.35
CA TRP A 423 -6.66 21.57 2.02
C TRP A 423 -7.43 22.44 1.02
N GLU A 424 -8.61 22.88 1.42
CA GLU A 424 -9.56 23.64 0.59
C GLU A 424 -8.98 25.00 0.14
N ASP A 425 -8.39 25.77 1.06
CA ASP A 425 -7.92 27.12 0.76
C ASP A 425 -6.50 27.13 0.17
N HIS A 426 -5.67 26.12 0.49
CA HIS A 426 -4.24 26.14 0.17
C HIS A 426 -3.79 24.88 -0.58
N GLY A 427 -3.93 23.72 0.07
CA GLY A 427 -3.32 22.47 -0.39
C GLY A 427 -3.74 22.06 -1.80
N PHE A 428 -5.04 22.09 -2.09
CA PHE A 428 -5.61 21.78 -3.40
C PHE A 428 -4.98 22.61 -4.52
N SER A 429 -4.96 23.93 -4.33
CA SER A 429 -4.46 24.87 -5.34
C SER A 429 -2.96 24.68 -5.59
N LEU A 430 -2.18 24.42 -4.55
CA LEU A 430 -0.74 24.19 -4.67
C LEU A 430 -0.44 22.89 -5.43
N VAL A 431 -1.13 21.79 -5.10
CA VAL A 431 -0.97 20.51 -5.80
C VAL A 431 -1.33 20.69 -7.27
N ASN A 432 -2.51 21.22 -7.60
CA ASN A 432 -2.94 21.38 -8.99
C ASN A 432 -2.03 22.32 -9.81
N ARG A 433 -1.39 23.30 -9.17
CA ARG A 433 -0.42 24.16 -9.85
C ARG A 433 0.88 23.44 -10.19
N LEU A 434 1.34 22.53 -9.33
CA LEU A 434 2.64 21.87 -9.47
C LEU A 434 2.56 20.48 -10.14
N LEU A 435 1.41 19.83 -10.01
CA LEU A 435 1.06 18.53 -10.58
C LEU A 435 -0.42 18.57 -10.99
N PRO A 436 -0.71 19.01 -12.23
CA PRO A 436 -2.07 19.17 -12.75
C PRO A 436 -2.93 17.92 -12.56
N ASP A 437 -4.24 18.14 -12.39
CA ASP A 437 -5.31 17.14 -12.18
C ASP A 437 -5.20 16.30 -10.89
N MET A 438 -4.01 16.16 -10.30
CA MET A 438 -3.81 15.37 -9.09
C MET A 438 -4.50 15.98 -7.87
N GLY A 439 -4.58 17.31 -7.77
CA GLY A 439 -5.33 17.96 -6.70
C GLY A 439 -6.82 17.64 -6.80
N GLN A 440 -7.40 17.55 -8.00
CA GLN A 440 -8.79 17.14 -8.20
C GLN A 440 -9.02 15.67 -7.80
N LEU A 441 -8.12 14.76 -8.18
CA LEU A 441 -8.23 13.34 -7.84
C LEU A 441 -8.12 13.10 -6.32
N LEU A 442 -7.19 13.78 -5.66
CA LEU A 442 -7.05 13.73 -4.20
C LEU A 442 -8.27 14.34 -3.49
N ASP A 443 -8.76 15.48 -3.97
CA ASP A 443 -9.94 16.11 -3.40
C ASP A 443 -11.17 15.22 -3.52
N GLU A 444 -11.40 14.61 -4.69
CA GLU A 444 -12.49 13.67 -4.89
C GLU A 444 -12.40 12.50 -3.91
N LYS A 445 -11.20 11.93 -3.69
CA LYS A 445 -11.02 10.87 -2.69
C LYS A 445 -11.39 11.31 -1.28
N PHE A 446 -10.90 12.48 -0.85
CA PHE A 446 -11.21 13.03 0.47
C PHE A 446 -12.71 13.28 0.64
N GLN A 447 -13.37 13.81 -0.39
CA GLN A 447 -14.81 14.05 -0.38
C GLN A 447 -15.62 12.75 -0.38
N VAL A 448 -15.24 11.76 -1.20
CA VAL A 448 -15.93 10.47 -1.25
C VAL A 448 -15.88 9.78 0.09
N VAL A 449 -14.71 9.66 0.74
CA VAL A 449 -14.62 8.99 2.04
C VAL A 449 -15.29 9.79 3.16
N SER A 450 -15.21 11.13 3.11
CA SER A 450 -15.86 12.02 4.09
C SER A 450 -17.39 11.98 3.98
N ASN A 451 -17.94 11.72 2.79
CA ASN A 451 -19.39 11.64 2.57
C ASN A 451 -19.93 10.21 2.54
N LEU A 452 -19.07 9.19 2.45
CA LEU A 452 -19.47 7.79 2.37
C LEU A 452 -20.31 7.43 3.60
N THR A 453 -21.54 7.00 3.35
CA THR A 453 -22.46 6.49 4.36
C THR A 453 -23.44 5.54 3.71
N TYR A 454 -23.81 4.49 4.43
CA TYR A 454 -24.91 3.60 4.06
C TYR A 454 -26.15 3.84 4.92
N ASN A 455 -26.15 4.96 5.65
CA ASN A 455 -27.13 5.34 6.66
C ASN A 455 -27.47 4.16 7.59
N ARG A 456 -26.40 3.53 8.09
CA ARG A 456 -26.46 2.26 8.80
C ARG A 456 -25.37 2.21 9.86
N MET A 457 -25.71 1.62 11.01
CA MET A 457 -24.79 1.35 12.10
C MET A 457 -25.05 -0.05 12.64
N ALA A 458 -24.10 -0.96 12.41
CA ALA A 458 -24.23 -2.38 12.70
C ALA A 458 -25.55 -2.94 12.09
N MET A 459 -26.49 -3.38 12.93
CA MET A 459 -27.79 -3.92 12.55
C MET A 459 -28.87 -2.85 12.32
N HIS A 460 -28.64 -1.59 12.69
CA HIS A 460 -29.62 -0.51 12.58
C HIS A 460 -29.51 0.22 11.25
N GLU A 461 -30.64 0.47 10.59
CA GLU A 461 -30.76 1.23 9.34
C GLU A 461 -31.37 2.61 9.60
N GLY A 462 -31.20 3.54 8.66
CA GLY A 462 -31.71 4.91 8.78
C GLY A 462 -30.91 5.79 9.77
N VAL A 463 -29.67 5.41 10.09
CA VAL A 463 -28.83 6.12 11.06
C VAL A 463 -27.89 7.10 10.36
N ASP A 464 -27.96 8.38 10.68
CA ASP A 464 -26.95 9.35 10.25
C ASP A 464 -25.66 9.13 11.06
N THR A 465 -24.58 8.81 10.34
CA THR A 465 -23.26 8.51 10.92
C THR A 465 -22.27 9.65 10.80
N HIS A 466 -22.68 10.82 10.29
CA HIS A 466 -21.78 11.94 10.02
C HIS A 466 -20.93 12.33 11.24
N THR A 467 -21.56 12.50 12.41
CA THR A 467 -20.86 12.91 13.64
C THR A 467 -19.76 11.91 14.04
N LEU A 468 -20.04 10.60 13.95
CA LEU A 468 -19.06 9.55 14.27
C LEU A 468 -17.89 9.55 13.27
N ARG A 469 -18.18 9.69 11.97
CA ARG A 469 -17.14 9.72 10.92
C ARG A 469 -16.28 10.99 11.01
N LYS A 470 -16.88 12.14 11.31
CA LYS A 470 -16.17 13.40 11.58
C LYS A 470 -15.29 13.30 12.83
N ALA A 471 -15.78 12.66 13.89
CA ALA A 471 -14.98 12.41 15.10
C ALA A 471 -13.77 11.53 14.85
N LEU A 472 -13.92 10.46 14.05
CA LEU A 472 -12.78 9.66 13.59
C LEU A 472 -11.75 10.52 12.86
N TRP A 473 -12.16 11.22 11.79
CA TRP A 473 -11.27 12.09 10.99
C TRP A 473 -10.50 13.10 11.86
N ASN A 474 -11.21 13.82 12.72
CA ASN A 474 -10.64 14.85 13.56
C ASN A 474 -9.74 14.28 14.66
N TYR A 475 -10.02 13.08 15.16
CA TYR A 475 -9.14 12.37 16.07
C TYR A 475 -7.80 12.02 15.41
N ILE A 476 -7.80 11.54 14.16
CA ILE A 476 -6.56 11.25 13.42
C ILE A 476 -5.75 12.53 13.19
N HIS A 477 -6.40 13.61 12.76
CA HIS A 477 -5.75 14.92 12.62
C HIS A 477 -5.21 15.43 13.97
N CYS A 478 -5.91 15.17 15.08
CA CYS A 478 -5.43 15.48 16.44
C CYS A 478 -4.15 14.73 16.80
N LEU A 479 -4.04 13.44 16.45
CA LEU A 479 -2.82 12.65 16.64
C LEU A 479 -1.62 13.27 15.91
N TYR A 480 -1.86 13.90 14.76
CA TYR A 480 -0.84 14.61 13.99
C TYR A 480 -0.68 16.09 14.38
N GLY A 481 -1.41 16.59 15.39
CA GLY A 481 -1.29 17.96 15.89
C GLY A 481 -2.02 19.02 15.06
N ILE A 482 -3.03 18.62 14.28
CA ILE A 482 -3.89 19.51 13.50
C ILE A 482 -5.19 19.77 14.26
N ARG A 483 -5.50 21.03 14.55
CA ARG A 483 -6.69 21.45 15.30
C ARG A 483 -7.68 22.18 14.40
N TYR A 484 -8.96 21.79 14.48
CA TYR A 484 -10.08 22.54 13.92
C TYR A 484 -10.71 23.41 15.02
N ASP A 485 -10.62 24.73 14.88
CA ASP A 485 -11.11 25.67 15.90
C ASP A 485 -12.64 25.64 16.13
N ASP A 486 -13.40 25.15 15.15
CA ASP A 486 -14.86 25.02 15.18
C ASP A 486 -15.35 23.63 15.63
N TYR A 487 -14.43 22.75 16.08
CA TYR A 487 -14.75 21.38 16.44
C TYR A 487 -14.54 21.07 17.93
N ASP A 488 -15.57 20.53 18.58
CA ASP A 488 -15.48 20.13 19.99
C ASP A 488 -14.81 18.77 20.13
N TYR A 489 -13.53 18.78 20.49
CA TYR A 489 -12.76 17.55 20.76
C TYR A 489 -13.26 16.76 21.97
N GLY A 490 -14.14 17.33 22.82
CA GLY A 490 -14.86 16.58 23.84
C GLY A 490 -15.71 15.45 23.26
N SER A 491 -16.33 15.68 22.09
CA SER A 491 -17.14 14.69 21.37
C SER A 491 -16.37 13.41 21.00
N VAL A 492 -15.04 13.49 20.83
CA VAL A 492 -14.20 12.34 20.49
C VAL A 492 -14.28 11.27 21.59
N ASN A 493 -14.22 11.67 22.86
CA ASN A 493 -14.32 10.74 24.00
C ASN A 493 -15.74 10.23 24.25
N VAL A 494 -16.75 10.96 23.77
CA VAL A 494 -18.16 10.53 23.85
C VAL A 494 -18.44 9.43 22.83
N LEU A 495 -17.87 9.56 21.62
CA LEU A 495 -18.18 8.73 20.45
C LEU A 495 -17.19 7.59 20.21
N LEU A 496 -15.89 7.80 20.42
CA LEU A 496 -14.87 6.79 20.15
C LEU A 496 -14.55 6.01 21.41
N GLU A 497 -14.97 4.75 21.45
CA GLU A 497 -14.56 3.82 22.51
C GLU A 497 -13.04 3.62 22.53
N ARG A 498 -12.50 3.29 23.71
CA ARG A 498 -11.06 3.16 23.91
C ARG A 498 -10.40 2.16 22.95
N SER A 499 -11.04 1.01 22.71
CA SER A 499 -10.56 -0.02 21.77
C SER A 499 -10.46 0.51 20.33
N LEU A 500 -11.42 1.32 19.90
CA LEU A 500 -11.39 2.00 18.61
C LEU A 500 -10.26 3.02 18.55
N LYS A 501 -10.05 3.82 19.60
CA LYS A 501 -8.93 4.77 19.66
C LYS A 501 -7.57 4.05 19.60
N VAL A 502 -7.43 2.91 20.29
CA VAL A 502 -6.24 2.03 20.18
C VAL A 502 -6.04 1.58 18.73
N PHE A 503 -7.08 1.03 18.09
CA PHE A 503 -6.99 0.59 16.70
C PHE A 503 -6.61 1.72 15.74
N VAL A 504 -7.28 2.87 15.82
CA VAL A 504 -7.02 4.04 14.98
C VAL A 504 -5.60 4.57 15.18
N LYS A 505 -5.15 4.74 16.44
CA LYS A 505 -3.79 5.19 16.74
C LYS A 505 -2.74 4.19 16.26
N THR A 506 -2.93 2.89 16.52
CA THR A 506 -2.03 1.85 16.00
C THR A 506 -1.94 1.92 14.48
N MET A 507 -3.07 1.99 13.77
CA MET A 507 -3.07 2.02 12.32
C MET A 507 -2.44 3.29 11.74
N ALA A 508 -2.74 4.47 12.30
CA ALA A 508 -2.22 5.73 11.80
C ALA A 508 -0.70 5.86 12.06
N CYS A 509 -0.26 5.48 13.27
CA CYS A 509 1.07 5.80 13.78
C CYS A 509 2.07 4.64 13.68
N HIS A 510 1.59 3.40 13.88
CA HIS A 510 2.41 2.19 13.96
C HIS A 510 1.73 0.99 13.28
N PRO A 511 1.35 1.10 11.99
CA PRO A 511 0.51 0.11 11.34
C PRO A 511 1.09 -1.31 11.38
N GLU A 512 2.42 -1.46 11.39
CA GLU A 512 3.10 -2.75 11.56
C GLU A 512 2.72 -3.51 12.85
N GLN A 513 2.23 -2.81 13.87
CA GLN A 513 1.82 -3.35 15.18
C GLN A 513 0.33 -3.76 15.21
N THR A 514 -0.43 -3.59 14.13
CA THR A 514 -1.83 -4.03 14.09
C THR A 514 -1.92 -5.56 14.18
N THR A 515 -2.72 -6.05 15.13
CA THR A 515 -2.94 -7.49 15.37
C THR A 515 -4.42 -7.85 15.32
N ALA A 516 -4.71 -9.15 15.17
CA ALA A 516 -6.08 -9.67 15.21
C ALA A 516 -6.78 -9.32 16.53
N HIS A 517 -6.05 -9.33 17.66
CA HIS A 517 -6.60 -8.94 18.95
C HIS A 517 -7.09 -7.49 18.93
N ILE A 518 -6.27 -6.56 18.44
CA ILE A 518 -6.66 -5.15 18.31
C ILE A 518 -7.88 -5.02 17.38
N TYR A 519 -7.86 -5.69 16.23
CA TYR A 519 -8.94 -5.63 15.23
C TYR A 519 -10.29 -6.16 15.76
N HIS A 520 -10.28 -7.27 16.51
CA HIS A 520 -11.50 -7.86 17.05
C HIS A 520 -11.96 -7.21 18.37
N ALA A 521 -11.11 -6.41 19.03
CA ALA A 521 -11.46 -5.78 20.30
C ALA A 521 -12.44 -4.59 20.16
N PHE A 522 -12.35 -3.83 19.08
CA PHE A 522 -13.23 -2.68 18.81
C PHE A 522 -14.45 -3.08 17.97
N TRP A 523 -15.56 -2.36 18.15
CA TRP A 523 -16.78 -2.50 17.35
C TRP A 523 -17.17 -3.96 17.14
N ARG A 524 -17.26 -4.72 18.23
CA ARG A 524 -17.47 -6.18 18.22
C ARG A 524 -18.74 -6.59 17.50
N HIS A 525 -19.76 -5.74 17.55
CA HIS A 525 -21.08 -5.96 16.96
C HIS A 525 -21.25 -5.32 15.57
N PHE A 526 -20.24 -4.59 15.08
CA PHE A 526 -20.28 -4.00 13.74
C PHE A 526 -19.79 -5.02 12.69
N ARG A 527 -20.25 -4.83 11.45
CA ARG A 527 -19.78 -5.65 10.33
C ARG A 527 -18.32 -5.37 10.00
N HIS A 528 -17.66 -6.37 9.43
CA HIS A 528 -16.33 -6.20 8.87
C HIS A 528 -16.27 -5.09 7.81
N SER A 529 -17.32 -4.89 7.02
CA SER A 529 -17.41 -3.76 6.07
C SER A 529 -17.35 -2.39 6.77
N GLU A 530 -17.96 -2.25 7.96
CA GLU A 530 -17.90 -0.98 8.70
C GLU A 530 -16.51 -0.75 9.31
N LYS A 531 -15.83 -1.83 9.71
CA LYS A 531 -14.42 -1.75 10.10
C LYS A 531 -13.53 -1.34 8.93
N VAL A 532 -13.75 -1.90 7.73
CA VAL A 532 -13.04 -1.48 6.50
C VAL A 532 -13.33 -0.01 6.18
N HIS A 533 -14.57 0.45 6.33
CA HIS A 533 -14.90 1.87 6.19
C HIS A 533 -14.09 2.75 7.14
N ALA A 534 -13.96 2.38 8.42
CA ALA A 534 -13.10 3.10 9.36
C ALA A 534 -11.61 3.08 8.93
N ASN A 535 -11.12 1.98 8.34
CA ASN A 535 -9.76 1.91 7.78
C ASN A 535 -9.58 2.94 6.65
N LEU A 536 -10.59 3.12 5.78
CA LEU A 536 -10.55 4.11 4.70
C LEU A 536 -10.46 5.53 5.25
N ILE A 537 -11.25 5.86 6.27
CA ILE A 537 -11.20 7.17 6.96
C ILE A 537 -9.80 7.41 7.53
N VAL A 538 -9.21 6.42 8.22
CA VAL A 538 -7.86 6.53 8.79
C VAL A 538 -6.80 6.72 7.71
N MET A 539 -6.86 5.95 6.64
CA MET A 539 -5.95 6.07 5.51
C MET A 539 -5.98 7.49 4.91
N GLU A 540 -7.17 8.01 4.60
CA GLU A 540 -7.29 9.29 3.91
C GLU A 540 -7.03 10.49 4.82
N ALA A 541 -7.47 10.45 6.09
CA ALA A 541 -7.14 11.49 7.06
C ALA A 541 -5.62 11.58 7.32
N ARG A 542 -4.95 10.43 7.40
CA ARG A 542 -3.48 10.36 7.52
C ARG A 542 -2.79 10.92 6.29
N LEU A 543 -3.27 10.57 5.09
CA LEU A 543 -2.75 11.10 3.83
C LEU A 543 -2.86 12.63 3.80
N GLN A 544 -4.04 13.17 4.12
CA GLN A 544 -4.25 14.61 4.12
C GLN A 544 -3.35 15.32 5.14
N ALA A 545 -3.24 14.81 6.37
CA ALA A 545 -2.36 15.40 7.39
C ALA A 545 -0.89 15.48 6.94
N ALA A 546 -0.35 14.39 6.37
CA ALA A 546 1.03 14.35 5.89
C ALA A 546 1.28 15.33 4.72
N LEU A 547 0.30 15.44 3.80
CA LEU A 547 0.36 16.39 2.70
C LEU A 547 0.33 17.83 3.21
N LEU A 548 -0.59 18.18 4.12
CA LEU A 548 -0.74 19.56 4.61
C LEU A 548 0.56 20.13 5.20
N TYR A 549 1.26 19.35 6.04
CA TYR A 549 2.54 19.80 6.60
C TYR A 549 3.60 20.07 5.52
N THR A 550 3.71 19.18 4.54
CA THR A 550 4.71 19.30 3.48
C THR A 550 4.37 20.42 2.50
N LEU A 551 3.10 20.54 2.13
CA LEU A 551 2.59 21.60 1.27
C LEU A 551 2.78 22.97 1.93
N ARG A 552 2.52 23.08 3.24
CA ARG A 552 2.78 24.30 4.01
C ARG A 552 4.27 24.67 3.99
N ALA A 553 5.17 23.70 4.15
CA ALA A 553 6.61 23.93 4.05
C ALA A 553 7.04 24.38 2.64
N ILE A 554 6.47 23.80 1.58
CA ILE A 554 6.68 24.23 0.19
C ILE A 554 6.17 25.67 -0.01
N THR A 555 4.97 26.00 0.45
CA THR A 555 4.42 27.35 0.37
C THR A 555 5.32 28.38 1.04
N HIS A 556 5.85 28.08 2.22
CA HIS A 556 6.78 28.97 2.93
C HIS A 556 8.09 29.16 2.17
N TYR A 557 8.64 28.11 1.58
CA TYR A 557 9.86 28.22 0.79
C TYR A 557 9.66 29.00 -0.53
N MET A 558 8.46 28.94 -1.12
CA MET A 558 8.13 29.67 -2.36
C MET A 558 7.85 31.16 -2.14
N ARG A 559 7.64 31.60 -0.90
CA ARG A 559 7.50 33.01 -0.52
C ARG A 559 8.87 33.62 -0.32
#